data_AF-K9PZF7-F1
#
_entry.id   AF-K9PZF7-F1
#
_cell.length_a   1.000
_cell.length_b   1.000
_cell.length_c   1.000
_cell.angle_alpha   90.00
_cell.angle_beta   90.00
_cell.angle_gamma   90.00
#
_symmetry.space_group_name_H-M   'P 1'
#
loop_
_entity.id
_entity.type
_entity.pdbx_description
1 polymer ?
#
loop_
_entity_poly.entity_id
_entity_poly.type
_entity_poly.pdbx_seq_one_letter_code
_entity_poly.pdbx_strand_id
1 'polypeptide(L)'
;MTVLSEPSKDLLRYILLDQQPVICHDEATWRRFMNDGDNLLVAHDLAGQFQVITVFLGFNYGTVDNPRFFQTTCLGADSEKHPHYSPTWQKAVLRHRCSVKCGELLTDFEVERAAGIDRSWEFIDCNIVPGEIQFLLKSEADALKAMPKDKHHWQRRGRMIVFCFNTELNERA
;
A
#
# COMPACT_ATOMS: atom_id res chain seq x y z
N MET A 1 -19.98 15.18 -44.61
CA MET A 1 -19.64 14.98 -43.19
C MET A 1 -18.81 13.71 -43.10
N THR A 2 -17.50 13.85 -42.97
CA THR A 2 -16.59 12.69 -42.87
C THR A 2 -16.50 12.33 -41.40
N VAL A 3 -17.08 11.18 -41.02
CA VAL A 3 -16.96 10.64 -39.68
C VAL A 3 -15.50 10.16 -39.53
N LEU A 4 -14.70 10.92 -38.79
CA LEU A 4 -13.38 10.47 -38.36
C LEU A 4 -13.62 9.30 -37.40
N SER A 5 -13.36 8.08 -37.87
CA SER A 5 -13.21 6.91 -37.01
C SER A 5 -12.20 7.27 -35.93
N GLU A 6 -12.63 7.28 -34.66
CA GLU A 6 -11.68 7.33 -33.57
C GLU A 6 -10.69 6.17 -33.76
N PRO A 7 -9.37 6.42 -33.63
CA PRO A 7 -8.41 5.35 -33.70
C PRO A 7 -8.77 4.34 -32.61
N SER A 8 -9.02 3.10 -33.03
CA SER A 8 -9.07 1.95 -32.15
C SER A 8 -7.96 2.11 -31.12
N LYS A 9 -8.30 2.27 -29.84
CA LYS A 9 -7.32 2.14 -28.76
C LYS A 9 -6.93 0.67 -28.73
N ASP A 10 -6.06 0.28 -29.65
CA ASP A 10 -5.42 -1.02 -29.62
C ASP A 10 -4.61 -1.05 -28.33
N LEU A 11 -5.18 -1.70 -27.31
CA LEU A 11 -4.53 -1.91 -26.04
C LEU A 11 -3.29 -2.75 -26.32
N LEU A 12 -2.14 -2.09 -26.29
CA LEU A 12 -0.85 -2.76 -26.42
C LEU A 12 -0.77 -3.89 -25.38
N ARG A 13 -0.33 -5.04 -25.86
CA ARG A 13 -0.16 -6.26 -25.07
C ARG A 13 1.23 -6.30 -24.50
N TYR A 14 1.36 -6.71 -23.25
CA TYR A 14 2.63 -6.79 -22.55
C TYR A 14 2.82 -8.17 -21.94
N ILE A 15 4.07 -8.62 -21.91
CA ILE A 15 4.54 -9.79 -21.12
C ILE A 15 5.63 -9.32 -20.15
N LEU A 16 6.01 -10.15 -19.18
CA LEU A 16 7.17 -9.89 -18.33
C LEU A 16 8.39 -10.63 -18.86
N LEU A 17 9.49 -9.89 -19.06
CA LEU A 17 10.83 -10.45 -19.23
C LEU A 17 11.71 -9.84 -18.15
N ASP A 18 12.39 -10.67 -17.36
CA ASP A 18 13.25 -10.22 -16.25
C ASP A 18 12.58 -9.17 -15.35
N GLN A 19 11.30 -9.43 -14.99
CA GLN A 19 10.48 -8.54 -14.16
C GLN A 19 10.15 -7.17 -14.79
N GLN A 20 10.36 -7.00 -16.10
CA GLN A 20 10.03 -5.78 -16.83
C GLN A 20 8.88 -6.01 -17.82
N PRO A 21 7.84 -5.15 -17.82
CA PRO A 21 6.81 -5.16 -18.86
C PRO A 21 7.41 -4.81 -20.22
N VAL A 22 7.31 -5.72 -21.18
CA VAL A 22 7.74 -5.50 -22.57
C VAL A 22 6.57 -5.69 -23.52
N ILE A 23 6.53 -4.91 -24.60
CA ILE A 23 5.48 -5.02 -25.61
C ILE A 23 5.60 -6.37 -26.32
N CYS A 24 4.48 -7.08 -26.44
CA CYS A 24 4.36 -8.33 -27.18
C CYS A 24 3.49 -8.12 -28.41
N HIS A 25 4.10 -8.18 -29.60
CA HIS A 25 3.40 -8.01 -30.86
C HIS A 25 2.70 -9.29 -31.34
N ASP A 26 3.12 -10.46 -30.85
CA ASP A 26 2.50 -11.74 -31.20
C ASP A 26 1.38 -12.11 -30.22
N GLU A 27 0.16 -12.17 -30.73
CA GLU A 27 -1.03 -12.52 -29.94
C GLU A 27 -0.95 -13.93 -29.34
N ALA A 28 -0.43 -14.89 -30.10
CA ALA A 28 -0.38 -16.27 -29.64
C ALA A 28 0.59 -16.43 -28.46
N THR A 29 1.76 -15.80 -28.54
CA THR A 29 2.72 -15.73 -27.44
C THR A 29 2.12 -15.01 -26.23
N TRP A 30 1.46 -13.87 -26.43
CA TRP A 30 0.83 -13.14 -25.33
C TRP A 30 -0.26 -13.99 -24.65
N ARG A 31 -1.17 -14.61 -25.41
CA ARG A 31 -2.23 -15.47 -24.85
C ARG A 31 -1.64 -16.65 -24.07
N ARG A 32 -0.59 -17.29 -24.60
CA ARG A 32 0.10 -18.37 -23.90
C ARG A 32 0.72 -17.90 -22.59
N PHE A 33 1.35 -16.72 -22.60
CA PHE A 33 1.93 -16.10 -21.40
C PHE A 33 0.85 -15.82 -20.35
N MET A 34 -0.28 -15.24 -20.75
CA MET A 34 -1.38 -14.88 -19.84
C MET A 34 -2.20 -16.07 -19.32
N ASN A 35 -2.17 -17.21 -20.00
CA ASN A 35 -2.86 -18.43 -19.56
C ASN A 35 -2.07 -19.22 -18.51
N ASP A 36 -0.84 -18.81 -18.22
CA ASP A 36 0.03 -19.43 -17.22
C ASP A 36 0.06 -18.54 -15.98
N GLY A 37 -0.58 -19.00 -14.91
CA GLY A 37 -0.76 -18.24 -13.68
C GLY A 37 0.56 -17.85 -13.01
N ASP A 38 1.61 -18.66 -13.17
CA ASP A 38 2.93 -18.41 -12.58
C ASP A 38 3.61 -17.18 -13.22
N ASN A 39 3.27 -16.87 -14.47
CA ASN A 39 3.76 -15.67 -15.15
C ASN A 39 3.07 -14.39 -14.66
N LEU A 40 1.86 -14.52 -14.09
CA LEU A 40 1.05 -13.39 -13.64
C LEU A 40 1.24 -13.09 -12.15
N LEU A 41 1.48 -14.11 -11.34
CA LEU A 41 1.57 -13.97 -9.90
C LEU A 41 2.93 -13.36 -9.52
N VAL A 42 2.89 -12.11 -9.03
CA VAL A 42 4.10 -11.41 -8.54
C VAL A 42 4.40 -11.81 -7.10
N ALA A 43 3.37 -11.79 -6.25
CA ALA A 43 3.47 -12.11 -4.83
C ALA A 43 2.09 -12.45 -4.26
N HIS A 44 2.08 -13.29 -3.23
CA HIS A 44 0.87 -13.72 -2.55
C HIS A 44 1.20 -14.11 -1.11
N ASP A 45 0.60 -13.40 -0.16
CA ASP A 45 0.87 -13.55 1.26
C ASP A 45 -0.43 -13.42 2.08
N LEU A 46 -0.47 -14.12 3.22
CA LEU A 46 -1.52 -13.96 4.24
C LEU A 46 -1.02 -13.01 5.33
N ALA A 47 -1.87 -12.06 5.70
CA ALA A 47 -1.62 -11.07 6.74
C ALA A 47 -2.76 -11.11 7.76
N GLY A 48 -2.70 -12.09 8.68
CA GLY A 48 -3.78 -12.38 9.61
C GLY A 48 -5.04 -12.86 8.87
N GLN A 49 -6.14 -12.11 8.96
CA GLN A 49 -7.38 -12.42 8.22
C GLN A 49 -7.40 -11.89 6.78
N PHE A 50 -6.39 -11.11 6.38
CA PHE A 50 -6.32 -10.50 5.07
C PHE A 50 -5.45 -11.33 4.12
N GLN A 51 -5.78 -11.32 2.84
CA GLN A 51 -4.97 -11.94 1.79
C GLN A 51 -4.49 -10.87 0.81
N VAL A 52 -3.18 -10.72 0.67
CA VAL A 52 -2.57 -9.73 -0.22
C VAL A 52 -2.09 -10.45 -1.47
N ILE A 53 -2.57 -10.01 -2.63
CA ILE A 53 -2.21 -10.58 -3.93
C ILE A 53 -1.71 -9.46 -4.82
N THR A 54 -0.56 -9.68 -5.46
CA THR A 54 -0.06 -8.79 -6.50
C THR A 54 0.08 -9.56 -7.80
N VAL A 55 -0.50 -9.02 -8.87
CA VAL A 55 -0.50 -9.62 -10.21
C VAL A 55 -0.01 -8.66 -11.27
N PHE A 56 0.55 -9.21 -12.34
CA PHE A 56 0.78 -8.52 -13.60
C PHE A 56 -0.45 -8.63 -14.50
N LEU A 57 -0.84 -7.52 -15.14
CA LEU A 57 -2.12 -7.39 -15.84
C LEU A 57 -2.05 -7.76 -17.33
N GLY A 58 -0.86 -7.84 -17.93
CA GLY A 58 -0.71 -8.07 -19.37
C GLY A 58 -1.07 -6.88 -20.27
N PHE A 59 -1.56 -5.78 -19.70
CA PHE A 59 -1.94 -4.55 -20.38
C PHE A 59 -1.57 -3.32 -19.55
N ASN A 60 -1.45 -2.15 -20.19
CA ASN A 60 -1.36 -0.88 -19.48
C ASN A 60 -2.78 -0.35 -19.16
N TYR A 61 -3.21 -0.46 -17.90
CA TYR A 61 -4.48 0.12 -17.42
C TYR A 61 -4.43 1.64 -17.16
N GLY A 62 -3.28 2.27 -17.42
CA GLY A 62 -3.03 3.69 -17.21
C GLY A 62 -2.87 4.45 -18.52
N THR A 63 -2.00 5.46 -18.50
CA THR A 63 -1.56 6.19 -19.69
C THR A 63 -0.10 5.85 -19.99
N VAL A 64 0.43 6.34 -21.11
CA VAL A 64 1.87 6.20 -21.43
C VAL A 64 2.72 6.86 -20.34
N ASP A 65 2.34 8.06 -19.89
CA ASP A 65 3.08 8.81 -18.87
C ASP A 65 2.88 8.28 -17.44
N ASN A 66 1.78 7.56 -17.20
CA ASN A 66 1.46 6.97 -15.90
C ASN A 66 0.99 5.52 -16.07
N PRO A 67 1.92 4.60 -16.38
CA PRO A 67 1.56 3.23 -16.69
C PRO A 67 1.07 2.47 -15.45
N ARG A 68 0.15 1.54 -15.67
CA ARG A 68 -0.42 0.66 -14.65
C ARG A 68 -0.38 -0.77 -15.15
N PHE A 69 0.70 -1.47 -14.82
CA PHE A 69 0.96 -2.84 -15.27
C PHE A 69 0.71 -3.89 -14.19
N PHE A 70 0.81 -3.47 -12.93
CA PHE A 70 0.69 -4.35 -11.79
C PHE A 70 -0.47 -3.90 -10.91
N GLN A 71 -1.20 -4.85 -10.36
CA GLN A 71 -2.30 -4.63 -9.44
C GLN A 71 -2.00 -5.32 -8.12
N THR A 72 -2.12 -4.61 -7.01
CA THR A 72 -2.09 -5.16 -5.65
C THR A 72 -3.47 -5.02 -5.03
N THR A 73 -4.03 -6.15 -4.58
CA THR A 73 -5.33 -6.24 -3.95
C THR A 73 -5.15 -6.88 -2.57
N CYS A 74 -5.72 -6.27 -1.54
CA CYS A 74 -5.86 -6.87 -0.21
C CYS A 74 -7.33 -7.25 -0.02
N LEU A 75 -7.60 -8.56 -0.01
CA LEU A 75 -8.92 -9.15 0.19
C LEU A 75 -9.31 -9.07 1.66
N GLY A 76 -10.60 -8.80 1.91
CA GLY A 76 -11.10 -8.53 3.26
C GLY A 76 -10.90 -7.08 3.73
N ALA A 77 -10.38 -6.20 2.86
CA ALA A 77 -10.21 -4.76 3.10
C ALA A 77 -10.83 -3.93 1.96
N ASP A 78 -10.96 -2.61 2.14
CA ASP A 78 -11.52 -1.69 1.13
C ASP A 78 -10.79 -1.74 -0.22
N SER A 79 -9.52 -2.14 -0.23
CA SER A 79 -8.72 -2.27 -1.45
C SER A 79 -9.22 -3.35 -2.40
N GLU A 80 -10.12 -4.24 -1.97
CA GLU A 80 -10.82 -5.18 -2.84
C GLU A 80 -11.66 -4.44 -3.89
N LYS A 81 -12.30 -3.33 -3.51
CA LYS A 81 -13.05 -2.44 -4.42
C LYS A 81 -12.15 -1.42 -5.10
N HIS A 82 -11.01 -1.11 -4.48
CA HIS A 82 -10.09 -0.05 -4.90
C HIS A 82 -8.64 -0.56 -4.92
N PRO A 83 -8.28 -1.42 -5.90
CA PRO A 83 -6.95 -1.99 -5.93
C PRO A 83 -5.89 -0.94 -6.25
N HIS A 84 -4.66 -1.19 -5.77
CA HIS A 84 -3.54 -0.30 -6.02
C HIS A 84 -2.77 -0.71 -7.27
N TYR A 85 -2.55 0.23 -8.17
CA TYR A 85 -1.79 -0.01 -9.39
C TYR A 85 -0.35 0.49 -9.28
N SER A 86 0.60 -0.24 -9.86
CA SER A 86 2.01 0.14 -9.92
C SER A 86 2.55 0.07 -11.36
N PRO A 87 3.50 0.96 -11.74
CA PRO A 87 4.09 0.99 -13.07
C PRO A 87 5.25 0.00 -13.24
N THR A 88 5.89 -0.44 -12.16
CA THR A 88 7.06 -1.31 -12.20
C THR A 88 6.94 -2.43 -11.19
N TRP A 89 7.66 -3.53 -11.44
CA TRP A 89 7.71 -4.68 -10.55
C TRP A 89 8.20 -4.30 -9.16
N GLN A 90 9.28 -3.52 -9.06
CA GLN A 90 9.84 -3.12 -7.75
C GLN A 90 8.84 -2.30 -6.93
N LYS A 91 8.07 -1.40 -7.57
CA LYS A 91 7.01 -0.65 -6.90
C LYS A 91 5.85 -1.55 -6.49
N ALA A 92 5.50 -2.53 -7.32
CA ALA A 92 4.48 -3.52 -7.01
C ALA A 92 4.87 -4.38 -5.79
N VAL A 93 6.11 -4.88 -5.74
CA VAL A 93 6.64 -5.64 -4.59
C VAL A 93 6.70 -4.79 -3.33
N LEU A 94 7.15 -3.53 -3.43
CA LEU A 94 7.15 -2.62 -2.27
C LEU A 94 5.73 -2.39 -1.76
N ARG A 95 4.78 -2.14 -2.68
CA ARG A 95 3.36 -1.98 -2.34
C ARG A 95 2.80 -3.22 -1.66
N HIS A 96 3.12 -4.40 -2.18
CA HIS A 96 2.73 -5.68 -1.60
C HIS A 96 3.19 -5.80 -0.15
N ARG A 97 4.48 -5.60 0.11
CA ARG A 97 5.06 -5.67 1.46
C ARG A 97 4.41 -4.67 2.42
N CYS A 98 4.15 -3.45 1.96
CA CYS A 98 3.41 -2.46 2.76
C CYS A 98 2.00 -2.95 3.10
N SER A 99 1.27 -3.51 2.13
CA SER A 99 -0.07 -4.04 2.34
C SER A 99 -0.08 -5.22 3.32
N VAL A 100 0.88 -6.15 3.21
CA VAL A 100 1.05 -7.24 4.18
C VAL A 100 1.28 -6.68 5.58
N LYS A 101 2.20 -5.72 5.72
CA LYS A 101 2.49 -5.13 7.04
C LYS A 101 1.29 -4.40 7.63
N CYS A 102 0.51 -3.68 6.82
CA CYS A 102 -0.73 -3.06 7.26
C CYS A 102 -1.76 -4.11 7.71
N GLY A 103 -1.91 -5.22 6.98
CA GLY A 103 -2.81 -6.32 7.35
C GLY A 103 -2.42 -6.98 8.68
N GLU A 104 -1.14 -7.21 8.92
CA GLU A 104 -0.62 -7.70 10.21
C GLU A 104 -0.98 -6.74 11.35
N LEU A 105 -0.71 -5.44 11.18
CA LEU A 105 -1.00 -4.43 12.21
C LEU A 105 -2.49 -4.31 12.54
N LEU A 106 -3.35 -4.40 11.52
CA LEU A 106 -4.80 -4.39 11.73
C LEU A 106 -5.28 -5.65 12.44
N THR A 107 -4.70 -6.80 12.12
CA THR A 107 -4.98 -8.07 12.81
C THR A 107 -4.58 -7.97 14.28
N ASP A 108 -3.37 -7.50 14.57
CA ASP A 108 -2.90 -7.30 15.95
C ASP A 108 -3.83 -6.35 16.72
N PHE A 109 -4.27 -5.26 16.09
CA PHE A 109 -5.22 -4.32 16.68
C PHE A 109 -6.57 -4.97 17.00
N GLU A 110 -7.09 -5.84 16.14
CA GLU A 110 -8.33 -6.57 16.41
C GLU A 110 -8.19 -7.58 17.54
N VAL A 111 -7.05 -8.28 17.62
CA VAL A 111 -6.75 -9.19 18.74
C VAL A 111 -6.70 -8.42 20.05
N GLU A 112 -6.02 -7.27 20.08
CA GLU A 112 -5.99 -6.40 21.25
C GLU A 112 -7.40 -5.94 21.65
N ARG A 113 -8.19 -5.49 20.67
CA ARG A 113 -9.57 -5.06 20.92
C ARG A 113 -10.44 -6.20 21.48
N ALA A 114 -10.29 -7.41 20.95
CA ALA A 114 -11.01 -8.60 21.44
C ALA A 114 -10.59 -9.00 22.86
N ALA A 115 -9.33 -8.74 23.23
CA ALA A 115 -8.83 -8.89 24.60
C ALA A 115 -9.24 -7.75 25.55
N GLY A 116 -10.04 -6.79 25.09
CA GLY A 116 -10.46 -5.61 25.85
C GLY A 116 -9.37 -4.55 25.99
N ILE A 117 -8.28 -4.65 25.23
CA ILE A 117 -7.21 -3.66 25.17
C ILE A 117 -7.60 -2.62 24.13
N ASP A 118 -8.23 -1.54 24.59
CA ASP A 118 -8.57 -0.41 23.74
C ASP A 118 -7.45 0.64 23.74
N ARG A 119 -6.63 0.64 22.69
CA ARG A 119 -5.61 1.67 22.44
C ARG A 119 -6.12 2.87 21.63
N SER A 120 -7.43 2.96 21.37
CA SER A 120 -7.98 4.16 20.75
C SER A 120 -7.79 5.36 21.66
N TRP A 121 -7.54 6.51 21.05
CA TRP A 121 -7.41 7.78 21.77
C TRP A 121 -8.02 8.90 20.94
N GLU A 122 -8.60 9.86 21.65
CA GLU A 122 -9.11 11.09 21.09
C GLU A 122 -8.15 12.21 21.44
N PHE A 123 -7.81 13.04 20.46
CA PHE A 123 -7.12 14.30 20.71
C PHE A 123 -8.12 15.45 20.78
N ILE A 124 -7.84 16.40 21.66
CA ILE A 124 -8.53 17.68 21.76
C ILE A 124 -8.13 18.57 20.59
N ASP A 125 -6.85 18.53 20.21
CA ASP A 125 -6.28 19.44 19.22
C ASP A 125 -5.11 18.78 18.46
N CYS A 126 -4.85 19.26 17.25
CA CYS A 126 -3.77 18.80 16.38
C CYS A 126 -3.03 20.01 15.80
N ASN A 127 -1.76 20.13 16.16
CA ASN A 127 -0.89 21.20 15.70
C ASN A 127 0.17 20.65 14.74
N ILE A 128 0.28 21.24 13.56
CA ILE A 128 1.33 20.93 12.59
C ILE A 128 2.39 22.03 12.70
N VAL A 129 3.60 21.65 13.14
CA VAL A 129 4.76 22.55 13.21
C VAL A 129 5.87 22.00 12.33
N PRO A 130 6.88 22.81 11.95
CA PRO A 130 7.99 22.31 11.13
C PRO A 130 8.63 21.06 11.74
N GLY A 131 8.52 19.93 11.03
CA GLY A 131 9.11 18.64 11.41
C GLY A 131 8.27 17.75 12.34
N GLU A 132 7.14 18.23 12.86
CA GLU A 132 6.31 17.47 13.80
C GLU A 132 4.80 17.64 13.59
N ILE A 133 4.04 16.57 13.84
CA ILE A 133 2.60 16.62 14.08
C ILE A 133 2.38 16.36 15.56
N GLN A 134 1.73 17.29 16.25
CA GLN A 134 1.52 17.24 17.69
C GLN A 134 0.04 17.04 17.98
N PHE A 135 -0.29 15.92 18.62
CA PHE A 135 -1.65 15.58 19.03
C PHE A 135 -1.79 15.83 20.53
N LEU A 136 -2.68 16.75 20.91
CA LEU A 136 -2.94 17.11 22.30
C LEU A 136 -4.08 16.25 22.86
N LEU A 137 -3.83 15.45 23.89
CA LEU A 137 -4.85 14.62 24.53
C LEU A 137 -5.43 15.28 25.79
N LYS A 138 -6.54 14.73 26.29
CA LYS A 138 -7.25 15.22 27.49
C LYS A 138 -6.35 15.20 28.73
N SER A 139 -5.54 14.15 28.90
CA SER A 139 -4.63 14.00 30.03
C SER A 139 -3.33 13.27 29.67
N GLU A 140 -2.33 13.34 30.56
CA GLU A 140 -1.12 12.53 30.42
C GLU A 140 -1.41 11.03 30.57
N ALA A 141 -2.40 10.66 31.39
CA ALA A 141 -2.84 9.27 31.51
C ALA A 141 -3.38 8.72 30.18
N ASP A 142 -4.12 9.54 29.41
CA ASP A 142 -4.60 9.15 28.08
C ASP A 142 -3.44 9.00 27.10
N ALA A 143 -2.44 9.90 27.15
CA ALA A 143 -1.23 9.78 26.33
C ALA A 143 -0.41 8.53 26.68
N LEU A 144 -0.32 8.17 27.96
CA LEU A 144 0.35 6.95 28.42
C LEU A 144 -0.43 5.69 28.01
N LYS A 145 -1.76 5.72 28.07
CA LYS A 145 -2.64 4.63 27.60
C LYS A 145 -2.48 4.41 26.10
N ALA A 146 -2.55 5.50 25.33
CA ALA A 146 -2.41 5.50 23.88
C ALA A 146 -1.02 5.03 23.41
N MET A 147 0.02 5.55 24.07
CA MET A 147 1.41 5.26 23.73
C MET A 147 2.25 5.03 24.99
N PRO A 148 2.27 3.78 25.50
CA PRO A 148 2.99 3.45 26.74
C PRO A 148 4.51 3.61 26.65
N LYS A 149 5.05 3.54 25.43
CA LYS A 149 6.48 3.67 25.12
C LYS A 149 6.63 4.44 23.81
N ASP A 150 7.67 5.25 23.72
CA ASP A 150 8.05 5.91 22.48
C ASP A 150 8.37 4.86 21.40
N LYS A 151 8.10 5.23 20.15
CA LYS A 151 8.40 4.44 18.95
C LYS A 151 9.20 5.28 17.98
N HIS A 152 9.73 4.68 16.92
CA HIS A 152 10.69 5.30 15.99
C HIS A 152 10.45 6.79 15.69
N HIS A 153 9.28 7.13 15.13
CA HIS A 153 8.88 8.52 14.84
C HIS A 153 7.85 9.08 15.82
N TRP A 154 7.52 8.36 16.89
CA TRP A 154 6.44 8.74 17.79
C TRP A 154 6.95 8.93 19.22
N GLN A 155 6.82 10.13 19.76
CA GLN A 155 7.28 10.50 21.09
C GLN A 155 6.14 11.00 21.96
N ARG A 156 6.14 10.64 23.25
CA ARG A 156 5.18 11.17 24.22
C ARG A 156 5.80 12.35 24.96
N ARG A 157 5.12 13.49 24.98
CA ARG A 157 5.53 14.72 25.69
C ARG A 157 4.43 15.15 26.65
N GLY A 158 4.41 14.57 27.85
CA GLY A 158 3.32 14.74 28.82
C GLY A 158 1.99 14.25 28.26
N ARG A 159 1.02 15.15 28.10
CA ARG A 159 -0.29 14.88 27.47
C ARG A 159 -0.30 14.94 25.93
N MET A 160 0.87 15.09 25.29
CA MET A 160 0.97 15.13 23.83
C MET A 160 1.57 13.85 23.27
N ILE A 161 1.05 13.42 22.11
CA ILE A 161 1.68 12.43 21.24
C ILE A 161 2.24 13.19 20.05
N VAL A 162 3.52 13.00 19.73
CA VAL A 162 4.22 13.74 18.68
C VAL A 162 4.72 12.78 17.62
N PHE A 163 4.36 13.01 16.36
CA PHE A 163 4.94 12.32 15.21
C PHE A 163 6.02 13.21 14.57
N CYS A 164 7.28 12.79 14.65
CA CYS A 164 8.42 13.50 14.10
C CYS A 164 8.74 12.98 12.69
N PHE A 165 8.55 13.81 11.65
CA PHE A 165 8.83 13.44 10.26
C PHE A 165 10.09 14.08 9.68
N ASN A 166 10.70 15.05 10.36
CA ASN A 166 12.06 15.51 10.07
C ASN A 166 13.02 14.91 11.10
N THR A 167 13.63 13.79 10.77
CA THR A 167 14.78 13.27 11.54
C THR A 167 15.95 13.04 10.58
N GLU A 168 16.78 14.06 10.42
CA GLU A 168 18.19 13.88 10.03
C GLU A 168 19.04 13.31 11.18
N LEU A 169 18.43 12.79 12.26
CA LEU A 169 19.13 12.39 13.49
C LEU A 169 18.50 11.13 14.09
N ASN A 170 19.07 9.96 13.76
CA ASN A 170 19.46 8.88 14.70
C ASN A 170 19.94 7.60 13.99
N GLU A 171 20.96 7.72 13.14
CA GLU A 171 21.84 6.59 12.78
C GLU A 171 23.04 6.47 13.74
N ARG A 172 22.87 6.67 15.06
CA ARG A 172 23.89 6.34 16.08
C ARG A 172 23.24 6.09 17.45
N ALA A 173 22.79 4.86 17.69
CA ALA A 173 22.76 4.24 19.01
C ALA A 173 22.73 2.71 18.84
#